data_AF-A0A2M6Y560-F1
#
_entry.id   AF-A0A2M6Y560-F1
#
_cell.length_a   1.000
_cell.length_b   1.000
_cell.length_c   1.000
_cell.angle_alpha   90.00
_cell.angle_beta   90.00
_cell.angle_gamma   90.00
#
_symmetry.space_group_name_H-M   'P 1'
#
loop_
_entity.id
_entity.type
_entity.pdbx_description
1 polymer ?
#
loop_
_entity_poly.entity_id
_entity_poly.type
_entity_poly.pdbx_seq_one_letter_code
_entity_poly.pdbx_strand_id
1 'polypeptide(L)'
;MISAVLVLVFFAVAANARVDFDRGVNTKQFSIEAVNSGITVPAPVKGINRYTRDCARFSFSPSDAEITSDRVWLRSLEYIQECHNVPVQQCHTVMVPGPNGTQVPHQQCHTVYQQQCHERPGMSWSRTAQIKMLARKLLPWERESFDVCLEGPWLEIYVNAAAYKYSASRQGSYDTLFELTAKNKVPMKADENGLSYAAFSYADGKFTFKATDKWAKEYSGEKVVITVDLYKEGWWIFNGYLGSRDFTFDAAEGYEMSFTEKDLEKALAEDDAFRGAKKYYAKWGFRRVGAISKDNYVKKDKTPSITK
;
A
#
# COMPACT_ATOMS: atom_id res chain seq x y z
N MET A 1 45.72 -48.51 -20.00
CA MET A 1 45.36 -49.70 -19.20
C MET A 1 43.91 -49.58 -18.80
N ILE A 2 43.15 -50.61 -19.15
CA ILE A 2 41.71 -50.78 -18.94
C ILE A 2 41.52 -51.38 -17.54
N SER A 3 40.69 -50.79 -16.70
CA SER A 3 40.12 -51.49 -15.53
C SER A 3 38.66 -51.08 -15.37
N ALA A 4 37.79 -51.88 -15.97
CA ALA A 4 36.40 -52.00 -15.60
C ALA A 4 36.30 -52.78 -14.29
N VAL A 5 35.54 -52.28 -13.32
CA VAL A 5 35.03 -53.08 -12.20
C VAL A 5 33.53 -52.94 -12.16
N LEU A 6 32.92 -54.08 -12.47
CA LEU A 6 31.52 -54.45 -12.46
C LEU A 6 31.19 -54.95 -11.05
N VAL A 7 30.19 -54.37 -10.37
CA VAL A 7 29.51 -55.04 -9.24
C VAL A 7 28.00 -54.82 -9.33
N LEU A 8 27.31 -55.96 -9.30
CA LEU A 8 25.87 -56.18 -9.44
C LEU A 8 25.07 -55.84 -8.18
N VAL A 9 23.94 -55.17 -8.40
CA VAL A 9 22.55 -55.49 -7.99
C VAL A 9 22.36 -56.44 -6.77
N PHE A 10 21.60 -56.02 -5.74
CA PHE A 10 20.27 -56.56 -5.40
C PHE A 10 19.68 -55.99 -4.09
N PHE A 11 18.34 -55.99 -4.04
CA PHE A 11 17.39 -55.68 -2.96
C PHE A 11 17.12 -54.18 -2.72
N ALA A 12 15.89 -53.67 -2.63
CA ALA A 12 14.64 -54.28 -2.19
C ALA A 12 13.40 -53.71 -2.91
N VAL A 13 12.36 -54.54 -3.05
CA VAL A 13 11.03 -54.22 -3.58
C VAL A 13 10.35 -53.19 -2.68
N ALA A 14 10.32 -51.92 -3.11
CA ALA A 14 9.36 -50.97 -2.58
C ALA A 14 7.99 -51.28 -3.22
N ALA A 15 7.05 -51.75 -2.40
CA ALA A 15 5.66 -51.88 -2.79
C ALA A 15 5.19 -50.52 -3.33
N ASN A 16 4.84 -50.49 -4.61
CA ASN A 16 4.23 -49.33 -5.26
C ASN A 16 2.82 -49.12 -4.68
N ALA A 17 2.73 -48.41 -3.56
CA ALA A 17 1.52 -47.66 -3.25
C ALA A 17 1.43 -46.55 -4.32
N ARG A 18 0.83 -46.87 -5.47
CA ARG A 18 0.41 -45.87 -6.45
C ARG A 18 -0.65 -45.00 -5.77
N VAL A 19 -0.22 -43.84 -5.29
CA VAL A 19 -1.12 -42.76 -4.93
C VAL A 19 -1.65 -42.21 -6.26
N ASP A 20 -2.87 -42.60 -6.59
CA ASP A 20 -3.62 -42.10 -7.74
C ASP A 20 -4.09 -40.66 -7.40
N PHE A 21 -3.37 -39.66 -7.89
CA PHE A 21 -3.69 -38.24 -7.71
C PHE A 21 -4.78 -37.74 -8.68
N ASP A 22 -5.22 -38.57 -9.63
CA ASP A 22 -6.31 -38.24 -10.55
C ASP A 22 -7.69 -38.58 -9.96
N ARG A 23 -7.73 -39.37 -8.88
CA ARG A 23 -8.88 -39.44 -7.99
C ARG A 23 -8.86 -38.23 -7.07
N GLY A 24 -9.54 -37.16 -7.48
CA GLY A 24 -9.71 -35.93 -6.69
C GLY A 24 -9.91 -36.24 -5.21
N VAL A 25 -8.90 -35.93 -4.40
CA VAL A 25 -8.92 -36.11 -2.95
C VAL A 25 -10.04 -35.22 -2.44
N ASN A 26 -11.15 -35.83 -2.00
CA ASN A 26 -12.25 -35.12 -1.39
C ASN A 26 -11.81 -34.72 0.03
N THR A 27 -11.12 -33.58 0.12
CA THR A 27 -10.58 -33.02 1.37
C THR A 27 -11.65 -32.78 2.44
N LYS A 28 -12.94 -32.87 2.10
CA LYS A 28 -14.06 -32.80 3.05
C LYS A 28 -14.26 -34.06 3.88
N GLN A 29 -13.79 -35.23 3.45
CA GLN A 29 -13.99 -36.47 4.22
C GLN A 29 -13.00 -36.63 5.38
N PHE A 30 -11.76 -36.18 5.22
CA PHE A 30 -10.75 -36.27 6.29
C PHE A 30 -10.95 -35.27 7.43
N SER A 31 -11.79 -34.25 7.25
CA SER A 31 -12.11 -33.27 8.30
C SER A 31 -13.21 -33.70 9.27
N ILE A 32 -13.94 -34.79 8.99
CA ILE A 32 -15.15 -35.14 9.76
C ILE A 32 -14.90 -36.22 10.82
N GLU A 33 -13.89 -37.09 10.65
CA GLU A 33 -13.62 -38.18 11.61
C GLU A 33 -12.76 -37.77 12.82
N ALA A 34 -12.18 -36.56 12.82
CA ALA A 34 -11.36 -36.08 13.93
C ALA A 34 -12.15 -35.33 15.04
N VAL A 35 -13.47 -35.16 14.93
CA VAL A 35 -14.23 -34.20 15.75
C VAL A 35 -15.08 -34.84 16.87
N ASN A 36 -15.19 -36.18 16.97
CA ASN A 36 -16.09 -36.84 17.93
C ASN A 36 -15.39 -37.64 19.04
N SER A 37 -14.32 -37.10 19.65
CA SER A 37 -13.94 -37.55 21.00
C SER A 37 -14.83 -36.84 22.02
N GLY A 38 -15.72 -37.56 22.71
CA GLY A 38 -16.65 -37.06 23.74
C GLY A 38 -16.00 -36.53 25.03
N ILE A 39 -14.81 -35.96 24.93
CA ILE A 39 -14.13 -35.22 25.98
C ILE A 39 -14.50 -33.75 25.77
N THR A 40 -15.32 -33.19 26.65
CA THR A 40 -15.52 -31.73 26.74
C THR A 40 -14.21 -31.12 27.25
N VAL A 41 -13.29 -30.86 26.33
CA VAL A 41 -12.13 -30.02 26.60
C VAL A 41 -12.69 -28.62 26.88
N PRO A 42 -12.43 -28.03 28.06
CA PRO A 42 -12.81 -26.64 28.29
C PRO A 42 -12.21 -25.82 27.15
N ALA A 43 -13.05 -25.07 26.44
CA ALA A 43 -12.62 -24.27 25.30
C ALA A 43 -11.38 -23.48 25.72
N PRO A 44 -10.25 -23.56 24.98
CA PRO A 44 -9.05 -22.84 25.35
C PRO A 44 -9.45 -21.37 25.52
N VAL A 45 -9.23 -20.82 26.71
CA VAL A 45 -9.44 -19.40 26.96
C VAL A 45 -8.53 -18.71 25.96
N LYS A 46 -9.14 -18.08 24.95
CA LYS A 46 -8.44 -17.43 23.85
C LYS A 46 -7.76 -16.18 24.39
N GLY A 47 -6.60 -16.37 25.03
CA GLY A 47 -5.69 -15.31 25.38
C GLY A 47 -5.12 -14.74 24.10
N ILE A 48 -5.65 -13.61 23.65
CA ILE A 48 -5.10 -12.88 22.52
C ILE A 48 -3.88 -12.15 23.09
N ASN A 49 -2.71 -12.78 23.01
CA ASN A 49 -1.47 -12.03 23.27
C ASN A 49 -1.39 -10.94 22.19
N ARG A 50 -1.29 -9.69 22.63
CA ARG A 50 -1.11 -8.53 21.74
C ARG A 50 0.30 -7.99 21.95
N TYR A 51 1.01 -7.68 20.88
CA TYR A 51 2.31 -7.04 20.95
C TYR A 51 2.22 -5.58 20.52
N THR A 52 2.98 -4.69 21.16
CA THR A 52 3.18 -3.35 20.60
C THR A 52 4.10 -3.43 19.39
N ARG A 53 3.80 -2.64 18.37
CA ARG A 53 4.65 -2.51 17.20
C ARG A 53 5.41 -1.19 17.27
N ASP A 54 6.73 -1.25 17.26
CA ASP A 54 7.61 -0.08 17.22
C ASP A 54 8.39 -0.10 15.90
N CYS A 55 8.32 0.99 15.14
CA CYS A 55 8.84 1.08 13.78
C CYS A 55 9.74 2.29 13.61
N ALA A 56 10.88 2.08 12.95
CA ALA A 56 11.72 3.15 12.44
C ALA A 56 11.64 3.20 10.91
N ARG A 57 11.43 4.41 10.38
CA ARG A 57 11.43 4.67 8.94
C ARG A 57 12.78 5.15 8.47
N PHE A 58 13.28 4.51 7.43
CA PHE A 58 14.49 4.90 6.72
C PHE A 58 14.11 5.46 5.36
N SER A 59 14.87 6.46 4.91
CA SER A 59 14.71 7.06 3.59
C SER A 59 16.06 7.23 2.95
N PHE A 60 16.16 6.82 1.69
CA PHE A 60 17.41 6.84 0.93
C PHE A 60 17.22 7.64 -0.34
N SER A 61 18.18 8.54 -0.55
CA SER A 61 18.29 9.37 -1.74
C SER A 61 19.12 8.68 -2.82
N PRO A 62 19.02 9.12 -4.09
CA PRO A 62 19.94 8.78 -5.16
C PRO A 62 21.40 8.84 -4.73
N SER A 63 22.04 7.69 -4.89
CA SER A 63 23.45 7.45 -4.64
C SER A 63 23.82 6.19 -5.39
N ASP A 64 24.94 6.25 -6.12
CA ASP A 64 25.50 5.09 -6.82
C ASP A 64 26.41 4.25 -5.91
N ALA A 65 26.68 4.71 -4.68
CA ALA A 65 27.48 4.01 -3.69
C ALA A 65 26.62 3.17 -2.73
N GLU A 66 27.26 2.19 -2.10
CA GLU A 66 26.71 1.51 -0.93
C GLU A 66 26.45 2.54 0.19
N ILE A 67 25.27 2.46 0.81
CA ILE A 67 24.90 3.32 1.94
C ILE A 67 24.47 2.43 3.10
N THR A 68 24.94 2.77 4.29
CA THR A 68 24.44 2.18 5.53
C THR A 68 23.69 3.26 6.32
N SER A 69 22.49 2.94 6.80
CA SER A 69 21.70 3.84 7.64
C SER A 69 22.31 4.01 9.03
N ASP A 70 21.80 4.96 9.79
CA ASP A 70 22.00 4.96 11.24
C ASP A 70 21.39 3.70 11.88
N ARG A 71 21.94 3.33 13.03
CA ARG A 71 21.41 2.26 13.86
C ARG A 71 20.29 2.83 14.73
N VAL A 72 19.17 2.10 14.80
CA VAL A 72 18.01 2.48 15.63
C VAL A 72 17.76 1.43 16.71
N TRP A 73 17.24 1.84 17.86
CA TRP A 73 16.83 0.96 18.94
C TRP A 73 15.31 0.85 18.96
N LEU A 74 14.79 -0.38 18.84
CA LEU A 74 13.35 -0.66 18.81
C LEU A 74 12.93 -1.45 20.05
N ARG A 75 11.68 -1.28 20.48
CA ARG A 75 11.12 -1.95 21.67
C ARG A 75 9.70 -2.47 21.41
N SER A 76 9.42 -3.68 21.86
CA SER A 76 8.06 -4.25 21.82
C SER A 76 7.67 -4.80 23.19
N LEU A 77 6.42 -4.60 23.59
CA LEU A 77 5.84 -5.09 24.83
C LEU A 77 4.66 -6.01 24.52
N GLU A 78 4.63 -7.17 25.14
CA GLU A 78 3.48 -8.07 25.12
C GLU A 78 2.44 -7.59 26.13
N TYR A 79 1.18 -7.68 25.75
CA TYR A 79 0.03 -7.56 26.61
C TYR A 79 -0.68 -8.91 26.63
N ILE A 80 -0.83 -9.45 27.83
CA ILE A 80 -1.53 -10.69 28.09
C ILE A 80 -2.91 -10.33 28.62
N GLN A 81 -3.95 -10.80 27.95
CA GLN A 81 -5.32 -10.66 28.44
C GLN A 81 -5.61 -11.73 29.48
N GLU A 82 -5.84 -11.30 30.72
CA GLU A 82 -6.24 -12.17 31.82
C GLU A 82 -7.71 -11.97 32.13
N CYS A 83 -8.45 -13.09 32.19
CA CYS A 83 -9.87 -13.09 32.46
C CYS A 83 -10.16 -13.84 33.77
N HIS A 84 -10.86 -13.17 34.68
CA HIS A 84 -11.31 -13.76 35.94
C HIS A 84 -12.83 -13.82 35.97
N ASN A 85 -13.37 -14.92 36.50
CA ASN A 85 -14.81 -15.02 36.77
C ASN A 85 -15.10 -14.30 38.09
N VAL A 86 -15.79 -13.17 38.00
CA VAL A 86 -16.18 -12.38 39.18
C VAL A 86 -17.66 -12.67 39.47
N PRO A 87 -18.01 -13.07 40.70
CA PRO A 87 -19.41 -13.24 41.07
C PRO A 87 -20.09 -11.87 41.11
N VAL A 88 -21.10 -11.67 40.26
CA VAL A 88 -21.91 -10.45 40.22
C VAL A 88 -23.34 -10.83 40.62
N GLN A 89 -23.91 -10.08 41.57
CA GLN A 89 -25.28 -10.30 42.01
C GLN A 89 -26.24 -9.69 40.98
N GLN A 90 -27.02 -10.53 40.32
CA GLN A 90 -28.07 -10.09 39.40
C GLN A 90 -29.43 -10.22 40.08
N CYS A 91 -30.10 -9.08 40.27
CA CYS A 91 -31.42 -9.02 40.87
C CYS A 91 -32.48 -8.71 39.81
N HIS A 92 -33.57 -9.46 39.80
CA HIS A 92 -34.76 -9.19 39.00
C HIS A 92 -35.99 -9.15 39.89
N THR A 93 -36.97 -8.34 39.53
CA THR A 93 -38.23 -8.25 40.27
C THR A 93 -39.19 -9.34 39.77
N VAL A 94 -39.62 -10.21 40.66
CA VAL A 94 -40.65 -11.22 40.41
C VAL A 94 -41.93 -10.84 41.14
N MET A 95 -43.09 -11.04 40.50
CA MET A 95 -44.39 -10.77 41.12
C MET A 95 -44.85 -12.02 41.87
N VAL A 96 -45.03 -11.93 43.19
CA VAL A 96 -45.44 -13.06 44.04
C VAL A 96 -46.88 -12.82 44.56
N PRO A 97 -47.74 -13.85 44.62
CA PRO A 97 -49.10 -13.70 45.16
C PRO A 97 -49.11 -13.28 46.63
N GLY A 98 -49.81 -12.20 46.94
CA GLY A 98 -50.04 -11.69 48.29
C GLY A 98 -51.29 -12.29 48.96
N PRO A 99 -51.51 -11.98 50.25
CA PRO A 99 -52.56 -12.59 51.08
C PRO A 99 -54.00 -12.42 50.55
N ASN A 100 -54.24 -11.42 49.70
CA ASN A 100 -55.56 -11.10 49.13
C ASN A 100 -55.62 -11.30 47.59
N GLY A 101 -54.71 -12.10 47.02
CA GLY A 101 -54.63 -12.29 45.56
C GLY A 101 -54.03 -11.11 44.79
N THR A 102 -53.52 -10.08 45.48
CA THR A 102 -52.77 -8.97 44.88
C THR A 102 -51.35 -9.43 44.54
N GLN A 103 -50.78 -8.96 43.42
CA GLN A 103 -49.37 -9.22 43.10
C GLN A 103 -48.48 -8.20 43.82
N VAL A 104 -47.52 -8.68 44.61
CA VAL A 104 -46.55 -7.84 45.31
C VAL A 104 -45.18 -8.02 44.65
N PRO A 105 -44.46 -6.94 44.30
CA PRO A 105 -43.13 -7.04 43.74
C PRO A 105 -42.16 -7.58 44.81
N HIS A 106 -41.46 -8.67 44.49
CA HIS A 106 -40.42 -9.26 45.31
C HIS A 106 -39.11 -9.26 44.54
N GLN A 107 -38.03 -8.76 45.14
CA GLN A 107 -36.71 -8.75 44.49
C GLN A 107 -36.04 -10.11 44.68
N GLN A 108 -35.77 -10.83 43.59
CA GLN A 108 -35.05 -12.10 43.59
C GLN A 108 -33.64 -11.89 43.02
N CYS A 109 -32.64 -12.09 43.85
CA CYS A 109 -31.23 -11.98 43.47
C CYS A 109 -30.60 -13.37 43.34
N HIS A 110 -29.78 -13.55 42.31
CA HIS A 110 -28.95 -14.75 42.13
C HIS A 110 -27.53 -14.33 41.74
N THR A 111 -26.54 -15.12 42.15
CA THR A 111 -25.14 -14.88 41.79
C THR A 111 -24.88 -15.43 40.41
N VAL A 112 -24.47 -14.56 39.48
CA VAL A 112 -24.03 -14.94 38.13
C VAL A 112 -22.55 -14.62 38.00
N TYR A 113 -21.77 -15.55 37.48
CA TYR A 113 -20.37 -15.30 37.19
C TYR A 113 -20.26 -14.51 35.88
N GLN A 114 -19.69 -13.30 35.96
CA GLN A 114 -19.33 -12.53 34.79
C GLN A 114 -17.83 -12.63 34.57
N GLN A 115 -17.43 -12.89 33.33
CA GLN A 115 -16.03 -12.90 32.96
C GLN A 115 -15.53 -11.44 32.81
N GLN A 116 -14.66 -11.01 33.71
CA GLN A 116 -13.99 -9.72 33.64
C GLN A 116 -12.56 -9.93 33.12
N CYS A 117 -12.25 -9.32 31.98
CA CYS A 117 -10.93 -9.41 31.36
C CYS A 117 -10.19 -8.07 31.48
N HIS A 118 -8.89 -8.12 31.76
CA HIS A 118 -8.01 -6.96 31.72
C HIS A 118 -6.68 -7.31 31.05
N GLU A 119 -6.02 -6.32 30.45
CA GLU A 119 -4.68 -6.49 29.89
C GLU A 119 -3.64 -6.20 30.97
N ARG A 120 -2.61 -7.04 31.07
CA ARG A 120 -1.40 -6.73 31.83
C ARG A 120 -0.16 -6.82 30.96
N PRO A 121 0.90 -6.05 31.25
CA PRO A 121 2.16 -6.19 30.55
C PRO A 121 2.77 -7.58 30.80
N GLY A 122 3.23 -8.20 29.73
CA GLY A 122 3.95 -9.47 29.67
C GLY A 122 5.45 -9.23 29.45
N MET A 123 6.03 -10.02 28.54
CA MET A 123 7.45 -9.88 28.20
C MET A 123 7.73 -8.61 27.39
N SER A 124 8.95 -8.08 27.51
CA SER A 124 9.44 -6.99 26.68
C SER A 124 10.62 -7.44 25.81
N TRP A 125 10.61 -7.05 24.54
CA TRP A 125 11.71 -7.25 23.60
C TRP A 125 12.33 -5.92 23.25
N SER A 126 13.63 -5.95 23.01
CA SER A 126 14.36 -4.83 22.47
C SER A 126 15.49 -5.31 21.58
N ARG A 127 15.71 -4.61 20.48
CA ARG A 127 16.75 -4.93 19.48
C ARG A 127 17.22 -3.66 18.80
N THR A 128 18.44 -3.71 18.27
CA THR A 128 18.87 -2.70 17.32
C THR A 128 18.68 -3.18 15.89
N ALA A 129 18.40 -2.23 15.01
CA ALA A 129 18.29 -2.47 13.59
C ALA A 129 19.10 -1.46 12.80
N GLN A 130 19.66 -1.90 11.68
CA GLN A 130 20.35 -1.06 10.71
C GLN A 130 20.08 -1.61 9.32
N ILE A 131 20.04 -0.74 8.32
CA ILE A 131 19.91 -1.13 6.91
C ILE A 131 21.22 -0.81 6.20
N LYS A 132 21.85 -1.82 5.61
CA LYS A 132 22.92 -1.65 4.62
C LYS A 132 22.34 -1.90 3.24
N MET A 133 22.46 -0.92 2.36
CA MET A 133 21.94 -1.01 1.02
C MET A 133 23.08 -0.97 0.02
N LEU A 134 23.20 -2.04 -0.77
CA LEU A 134 24.24 -2.16 -1.77
C LEU A 134 24.07 -1.10 -2.87
N ALA A 135 25.17 -0.87 -3.59
CA ALA A 135 25.22 0.06 -4.72
C ALA A 135 24.11 -0.22 -5.74
N ARG A 136 23.43 0.83 -6.18
CA ARG A 136 22.33 0.79 -7.16
C ARG A 136 22.15 2.18 -7.75
N LYS A 137 21.52 2.29 -8.92
CA LYS A 137 21.33 3.57 -9.60
C LYS A 137 19.89 4.05 -9.50
N LEU A 138 19.64 5.06 -8.67
CA LEU A 138 18.35 5.74 -8.62
C LEU A 138 18.34 6.95 -9.56
N LEU A 139 17.17 7.26 -10.09
CA LEU A 139 16.96 8.51 -10.82
C LEU A 139 16.93 9.69 -9.84
N PRO A 140 17.26 10.92 -10.28
CA PRO A 140 17.40 12.08 -9.38
C PRO A 140 16.19 12.40 -8.50
N TRP A 141 14.98 12.04 -8.94
CA TRP A 141 13.72 12.23 -8.20
C TRP A 141 13.23 10.97 -7.47
N GLU A 142 13.83 9.81 -7.73
CA GLU A 142 13.46 8.58 -7.04
C GLU A 142 13.90 8.67 -5.58
N ARG A 143 13.05 8.18 -4.68
CA ARG A 143 13.36 8.04 -3.27
C ARG A 143 12.86 6.67 -2.83
N GLU A 144 13.61 6.04 -1.94
CA GLU A 144 13.22 4.76 -1.40
C GLU A 144 13.03 4.87 0.10
N SER A 145 12.00 4.20 0.62
CA SER A 145 11.66 4.21 2.01
C SER A 145 11.30 2.81 2.49
N PHE A 146 11.86 2.47 3.64
CA PHE A 146 11.68 1.18 4.30
C PHE A 146 11.31 1.41 5.76
N ASP A 147 10.42 0.60 6.30
CA ASP A 147 10.14 0.56 7.74
C ASP A 147 10.75 -0.71 8.32
N VAL A 148 11.52 -0.58 9.40
CA VAL A 148 11.92 -1.73 10.21
C VAL A 148 11.10 -1.70 11.48
N CYS A 149 10.34 -2.76 11.73
CA CYS A 149 9.47 -2.84 12.88
C CYS A 149 9.81 -4.04 13.77
N LEU A 150 9.77 -3.81 15.08
CA LEU A 150 9.80 -4.85 16.09
C LEU A 150 8.39 -5.04 16.65
N GLU A 151 7.84 -6.24 16.49
CA GLU A 151 6.56 -6.66 17.06
C GLU A 151 6.81 -8.00 17.77
N GLY A 152 6.67 -8.02 19.09
CA GLY A 152 7.11 -9.14 19.92
C GLY A 152 8.59 -9.48 19.68
N PRO A 153 8.94 -10.77 19.48
CA PRO A 153 10.29 -11.19 19.10
C PRO A 153 10.61 -11.05 17.60
N TRP A 154 9.65 -10.61 16.78
CA TRP A 154 9.77 -10.55 15.33
C TRP A 154 10.25 -9.17 14.88
N LEU A 155 11.44 -9.16 14.28
CA LEU A 155 12.02 -7.96 13.66
C LEU A 155 11.96 -8.13 12.15
N GLU A 156 11.14 -7.32 11.50
CA GLU A 156 10.84 -7.39 10.07
C GLU A 156 11.10 -6.06 9.38
N ILE A 157 11.40 -6.13 8.08
CA ILE A 157 11.56 -4.96 7.21
C ILE A 157 10.42 -4.94 6.18
N TYR A 158 9.81 -3.78 6.00
CA TYR A 158 8.73 -3.52 5.08
C TYR A 158 9.16 -2.48 4.05
N VAL A 159 8.77 -2.68 2.80
CA VAL A 159 9.06 -1.77 1.70
C VAL A 159 7.87 -0.83 1.52
N ASN A 160 8.06 0.47 1.79
CA ASN A 160 7.02 1.48 1.57
C ASN A 160 7.06 2.00 0.13
N ALA A 161 8.24 2.40 -0.31
CA ALA A 161 8.51 2.92 -1.64
C ALA A 161 9.89 2.44 -2.08
N ALA A 162 9.99 1.83 -3.25
CA ALA A 162 11.25 1.33 -3.78
C ALA A 162 11.26 1.42 -5.30
N ALA A 163 12.42 1.77 -5.85
CA ALA A 163 12.66 1.75 -7.29
C ALA A 163 13.09 0.36 -7.77
N TYR A 164 13.40 -0.55 -6.84
CA TYR A 164 13.79 -1.92 -7.13
C TYR A 164 13.00 -2.94 -6.30
N LYS A 165 12.87 -4.16 -6.82
CA LYS A 165 12.60 -5.32 -5.98
C LYS A 165 13.87 -5.64 -5.20
N TYR A 166 13.74 -5.84 -3.89
CA TYR A 166 14.88 -6.18 -3.03
C TYR A 166 14.83 -7.62 -2.57
N SER A 167 16.01 -8.23 -2.40
CA SER A 167 16.19 -9.29 -1.39
C SER A 167 16.83 -8.69 -0.15
N ALA A 168 16.32 -9.08 1.01
CA ALA A 168 16.91 -8.75 2.29
C ALA A 168 17.60 -10.00 2.87
N SER A 169 18.87 -9.86 3.23
CA SER A 169 19.55 -10.82 4.10
C SER A 169 19.66 -10.24 5.51
N ARG A 170 19.55 -11.09 6.52
CA ARG A 170 19.58 -10.68 7.93
C ARG A 170 20.84 -11.22 8.58
N GLN A 171 21.66 -10.32 9.12
CA GLN A 171 22.87 -10.66 9.88
C GLN A 171 22.71 -10.20 11.33
N GLY A 172 23.17 -11.02 12.29
CA GLY A 172 23.07 -10.70 13.72
C GLY A 172 21.68 -10.96 14.33
N SER A 173 21.67 -11.30 15.63
CA SER A 173 20.45 -11.66 16.37
C SER A 173 19.88 -10.51 17.21
N TYR A 174 20.75 -9.73 17.86
CA TYR A 174 20.38 -8.59 18.72
C TYR A 174 20.73 -7.25 18.09
N ASP A 175 21.88 -7.20 17.41
CA ASP A 175 22.27 -6.11 16.52
C ASP A 175 22.04 -6.53 15.08
N THR A 176 20.81 -6.37 14.61
CA THR A 176 20.39 -6.88 13.31
C THR A 176 20.76 -5.89 12.21
N LEU A 177 21.56 -6.36 11.25
CA LEU A 177 21.82 -5.69 9.99
C LEU A 177 20.96 -6.33 8.89
N PHE A 178 20.11 -5.52 8.26
CA PHE A 178 19.41 -5.89 7.04
C PHE A 178 20.25 -5.44 5.85
N GLU A 179 20.83 -6.40 5.13
CA GLU A 179 21.55 -6.12 3.89
C GLU A 179 20.61 -6.27 2.70
N LEU A 180 20.40 -5.17 1.97
CA LEU A 180 19.47 -5.08 0.86
C LEU A 180 20.21 -5.10 -0.48
N THR A 181 19.90 -6.11 -1.29
CA THR A 181 20.40 -6.26 -2.67
C THR A 181 19.28 -5.92 -3.66
N ALA A 182 19.50 -4.89 -4.47
CA ALA A 182 18.59 -4.53 -5.55
C ALA A 182 18.58 -5.63 -6.63
N LYS A 183 17.39 -6.01 -7.08
CA LYS A 183 17.17 -6.95 -8.18
C LYS A 183 16.67 -6.19 -9.41
N ASN A 184 15.40 -6.37 -9.75
CA ASN A 184 14.79 -5.76 -10.92
C ASN A 184 14.26 -4.37 -10.59
N LYS A 185 14.50 -3.41 -11.48
CA LYS A 185 13.89 -2.08 -11.38
C LYS A 185 12.37 -2.21 -11.54
N VAL A 186 11.62 -1.46 -10.74
CA VAL A 186 10.16 -1.39 -10.81
C VAL A 186 9.73 0.02 -11.21
N PRO A 187 8.70 0.17 -12.05
CA PRO A 187 8.21 1.49 -12.41
C PRO A 187 7.80 2.28 -11.17
N MET A 188 8.21 3.55 -11.08
CA MET A 188 7.89 4.45 -9.97
C MET A 188 6.99 5.61 -10.40
N LYS A 189 6.43 6.34 -9.43
CA LYS A 189 5.70 7.57 -9.74
C LYS A 189 6.66 8.54 -10.45
N ALA A 190 6.21 9.14 -11.55
CA ALA A 190 6.98 10.17 -12.23
C ALA A 190 7.24 11.37 -11.30
N ASP A 191 8.33 12.11 -11.54
CA ASP A 191 8.60 13.34 -10.78
C ASP A 191 7.45 14.32 -10.99
N GLU A 192 6.80 14.71 -9.90
CA GLU A 192 5.75 15.72 -9.95
C GLU A 192 6.25 17.05 -10.50
N ASN A 193 7.54 17.35 -10.34
CA ASN A 193 8.20 18.55 -10.84
C ASN A 193 8.97 18.33 -12.14
N GLY A 194 8.81 17.16 -12.79
CA GLY A 194 9.52 16.83 -14.01
C GLY A 194 9.12 17.69 -15.20
N LEU A 195 7.82 17.96 -15.37
CA LEU A 195 7.32 18.89 -16.38
C LEU A 195 6.96 20.24 -15.74
N SER A 196 7.31 21.33 -16.41
CA SER A 196 6.97 22.69 -15.99
C SER A 196 6.30 23.49 -17.10
N TYR A 197 5.43 24.41 -16.70
CA TYR A 197 4.77 25.34 -17.61
C TYR A 197 5.81 26.26 -18.25
N ALA A 198 5.75 26.44 -19.57
CA ALA A 198 6.60 27.38 -20.29
C ALA A 198 5.82 28.57 -20.85
N ALA A 199 4.75 28.32 -21.61
CA ALA A 199 3.94 29.38 -22.21
C ALA A 199 2.52 28.92 -22.52
N PHE A 200 1.58 29.87 -22.54
CA PHE A 200 0.23 29.68 -23.06
C PHE A 200 -0.18 30.94 -23.82
N SER A 201 -0.58 30.81 -25.07
CA SER A 201 -0.91 31.96 -25.94
C SER A 201 -2.03 31.62 -26.92
N TYR A 202 -2.65 32.64 -27.48
CA TYR A 202 -3.65 32.52 -28.54
C TYR A 202 -3.26 33.40 -29.72
N ALA A 203 -3.15 32.80 -30.90
CA ALA A 203 -2.86 33.49 -32.15
C ALA A 203 -3.53 32.72 -33.30
N ASP A 204 -3.98 33.44 -34.33
CA ASP A 204 -4.51 32.85 -35.57
C ASP A 204 -5.62 31.80 -35.35
N GLY A 205 -6.48 32.04 -34.35
CA GLY A 205 -7.58 31.12 -34.03
C GLY A 205 -7.18 29.91 -33.18
N LYS A 206 -5.91 29.75 -32.81
CA LYS A 206 -5.34 28.57 -32.14
C LYS A 206 -4.75 28.91 -30.78
N PHE A 207 -5.02 28.04 -29.80
CA PHE A 207 -4.32 28.01 -28.53
C PHE A 207 -3.00 27.26 -28.70
N THR A 208 -1.91 27.84 -28.19
CA THR A 208 -0.61 27.20 -28.12
C THR A 208 -0.21 27.05 -26.66
N PHE A 209 0.05 25.83 -26.23
CA PHE A 209 0.58 25.53 -24.90
C PHE A 209 1.98 24.92 -25.04
N LYS A 210 2.91 25.40 -24.22
CA LYS A 210 4.28 24.90 -24.16
C LYS A 210 4.63 24.43 -22.75
N ALA A 211 5.26 23.28 -22.66
CA ALA A 211 5.83 22.74 -21.43
C ALA A 211 7.30 22.34 -21.64
N THR A 212 8.10 22.41 -20.59
CA THR A 212 9.48 21.90 -20.59
C THR A 212 9.60 20.69 -19.68
N ASP A 213 10.52 19.79 -20.02
CA ASP A 213 10.78 18.55 -19.29
C ASP A 213 12.22 18.52 -18.78
N LYS A 214 12.38 18.57 -17.47
CA LYS A 214 13.70 18.56 -16.82
C LYS A 214 14.44 17.24 -17.01
N TRP A 215 13.69 16.15 -17.17
CA TRP A 215 14.21 14.78 -17.11
C TRP A 215 14.02 14.01 -18.43
N ALA A 216 13.87 14.74 -19.55
CA ALA A 216 13.61 14.12 -20.84
C ALA A 216 14.65 13.05 -21.22
N LYS A 217 15.92 13.26 -20.85
CA LYS A 217 17.02 12.33 -21.16
C LYS A 217 16.90 11.03 -20.39
N GLU A 218 16.57 11.10 -19.11
CA GLU A 218 16.36 9.95 -18.24
C GLU A 218 15.14 9.12 -18.65
N TYR A 219 14.15 9.77 -19.26
CA TYR A 219 12.93 9.15 -19.78
C TYR A 219 13.02 8.77 -21.27
N SER A 220 14.21 8.72 -21.85
CA SER A 220 14.41 8.32 -23.23
C SER A 220 13.73 6.97 -23.53
N GLY A 221 12.84 6.97 -24.53
CA GLY A 221 12.05 5.80 -24.94
C GLY A 221 10.68 5.66 -24.27
N GLU A 222 10.35 6.50 -23.28
CA GLU A 222 8.98 6.62 -22.77
C GLU A 222 8.16 7.62 -23.57
N LYS A 223 6.83 7.48 -23.48
CA LYS A 223 5.89 8.47 -23.99
C LYS A 223 5.37 9.36 -22.86
N VAL A 224 5.14 10.63 -23.18
CA VAL A 224 4.53 11.62 -22.28
C VAL A 224 3.17 11.98 -22.83
N VAL A 225 2.14 11.77 -22.01
CA VAL A 225 0.77 12.18 -22.32
C VAL A 225 0.48 13.43 -21.50
N ILE A 226 0.24 14.56 -22.17
CA ILE A 226 -0.13 15.83 -21.55
C ILE A 226 -1.61 16.07 -21.82
N THR A 227 -2.39 16.15 -20.75
CA THR A 227 -3.82 16.44 -20.79
C THR A 227 -4.02 17.93 -20.56
N VAL A 228 -4.77 18.59 -21.44
CA VAL A 228 -5.10 20.02 -21.35
C VAL A 228 -6.61 20.19 -21.30
N ASP A 229 -7.07 20.78 -20.21
CA ASP A 229 -8.45 21.19 -19.99
C ASP A 229 -8.56 22.71 -20.19
N LEU A 230 -9.29 23.13 -21.22
CA LEU A 230 -9.48 24.56 -21.49
C LEU A 230 -10.69 25.11 -20.74
N TYR A 231 -10.51 26.26 -20.09
CA TYR A 231 -11.58 26.98 -19.41
C TYR A 231 -11.68 28.41 -19.92
N LYS A 232 -12.91 28.91 -19.99
CA LYS A 232 -13.25 30.31 -20.13
C LYS A 232 -13.45 30.90 -18.73
N GLU A 233 -12.66 31.90 -18.39
CA GLU A 233 -12.79 32.61 -17.11
C GLU A 233 -14.08 33.45 -17.11
N GLY A 234 -14.93 33.23 -16.11
CA GLY A 234 -16.21 33.94 -15.98
C GLY A 234 -16.25 34.90 -14.80
N TRP A 235 -17.40 35.57 -14.65
CA TRP A 235 -17.63 36.54 -13.59
C TRP A 235 -17.94 35.80 -12.27
N TRP A 236 -17.16 36.10 -11.23
CA TRP A 236 -17.28 35.65 -9.84
C TRP A 236 -16.96 34.17 -9.51
N ILE A 237 -17.63 33.17 -10.09
CA ILE A 237 -17.35 31.74 -9.78
C ILE A 237 -17.60 30.77 -10.95
N PHE A 238 -18.19 31.24 -12.05
CA PHE A 238 -18.59 30.39 -13.16
C PHE A 238 -17.50 30.32 -14.23
N ASN A 239 -16.56 29.39 -14.09
CA ASN A 239 -15.60 29.11 -15.17
C ASN A 239 -16.23 28.12 -16.14
N GLY A 240 -16.46 28.53 -17.38
CA GLY A 240 -17.02 27.67 -18.42
C GLY A 240 -15.97 26.68 -18.90
N TYR A 241 -16.19 25.39 -18.69
CA TYR A 241 -15.33 24.35 -19.23
C TYR A 241 -15.59 24.16 -20.72
N LEU A 242 -14.54 24.23 -21.55
CA LEU A 242 -14.65 24.15 -23.01
C LEU A 242 -14.31 22.78 -23.58
N GLY A 243 -13.68 21.92 -22.79
CA GLY A 243 -13.31 20.56 -23.16
C GLY A 243 -11.87 20.21 -22.79
N SER A 244 -11.51 18.94 -23.01
CA SER A 244 -10.18 18.38 -22.72
C SER A 244 -9.57 17.76 -23.97
N ARG A 245 -8.24 17.67 -24.02
CA ARG A 245 -7.52 16.93 -25.05
C ARG A 245 -6.22 16.36 -24.51
N ASP A 246 -5.97 15.10 -24.84
CA ASP A 246 -4.71 14.42 -24.58
C ASP A 246 -3.76 14.57 -25.77
N PHE A 247 -2.53 14.97 -25.49
CA PHE A 247 -1.43 15.01 -26.46
C PHE A 247 -0.36 14.01 -26.06
N THR A 248 0.01 13.11 -26.98
CA THR A 248 1.04 12.11 -26.73
C THR A 248 2.31 12.47 -27.49
N PHE A 249 3.43 12.54 -26.78
CA PHE A 249 4.75 12.84 -27.30
C PHE A 249 5.75 11.75 -26.91
N ASP A 250 6.83 11.62 -27.68
CA ASP A 250 8.02 10.95 -27.20
C ASP A 250 8.77 11.89 -26.23
N ALA A 251 9.50 11.34 -25.26
CA ALA A 251 10.22 12.16 -24.27
C ALA A 251 11.19 13.17 -24.94
N ALA A 252 10.97 14.46 -24.69
CA ALA A 252 11.74 15.56 -25.25
C ALA A 252 11.87 16.72 -24.24
N GLU A 253 12.90 17.55 -24.36
CA GLU A 253 13.15 18.66 -23.42
C GLU A 253 12.05 19.74 -23.45
N GLY A 254 11.27 19.80 -24.53
CA GLY A 254 10.15 20.72 -24.68
C GLY A 254 9.03 20.13 -25.54
N TYR A 255 7.80 20.50 -25.19
CA TYR A 255 6.58 20.10 -25.88
C TYR A 255 5.82 21.35 -26.32
N GLU A 256 5.31 21.31 -27.55
CA GLU A 256 4.48 22.36 -28.10
C GLU A 256 3.18 21.75 -28.64
N MET A 257 2.06 22.26 -28.15
CA MET A 257 0.72 21.75 -28.41
C MET A 257 -0.12 22.87 -28.97
N SER A 258 -0.63 22.68 -30.18
CA SER A 258 -1.53 23.62 -30.84
C SER A 258 -2.92 23.01 -31.01
N PHE A 259 -3.95 23.72 -30.58
CA PHE A 259 -5.34 23.25 -30.68
C PHE A 259 -6.35 24.38 -30.79
N THR A 260 -7.51 24.06 -31.35
CA THR A 260 -8.69 24.91 -31.42
C THR A 260 -9.76 24.41 -30.47
N GLU A 261 -10.78 25.20 -30.18
CA GLU A 261 -11.92 24.76 -29.35
C GLU A 261 -12.67 23.56 -29.95
N LYS A 262 -12.59 23.37 -31.28
CA LYS A 262 -13.23 22.25 -31.97
C LYS A 262 -12.48 20.93 -31.79
N ASP A 263 -11.21 21.00 -31.42
CA ASP A 263 -10.40 19.80 -31.19
C ASP A 263 -10.57 19.24 -29.78
N LEU A 264 -11.31 19.93 -28.90
CA LEU A 264 -11.51 19.53 -27.52
C LEU A 264 -12.71 18.60 -27.37
N GLU A 265 -12.54 17.57 -26.57
CA GLU A 265 -13.63 16.68 -26.16
C GLU A 265 -14.47 17.36 -25.09
N LYS A 266 -15.71 17.71 -25.43
CA LYS A 266 -16.66 18.33 -24.49
C LYS A 266 -17.32 17.24 -23.64
N ALA A 267 -17.28 17.41 -22.32
CA ALA A 267 -18.23 16.73 -21.45
C ALA A 267 -19.64 17.27 -21.77
N LEU A 268 -20.65 16.40 -21.74
CA LEU A 268 -22.03 16.67 -22.18
C LEU A 268 -22.53 18.07 -21.75
N ALA A 269 -23.15 18.76 -22.71
CA ALA A 269 -23.33 20.20 -22.80
C ALA A 269 -23.84 20.91 -21.53
N GLU A 270 -23.06 21.88 -21.04
CA GLU A 270 -23.56 23.00 -20.24
C GLU A 270 -23.85 24.19 -21.17
N ASP A 271 -24.95 24.90 -20.93
CA ASP A 271 -25.43 25.99 -21.78
C ASP A 271 -24.45 27.19 -21.84
N ASP A 272 -24.02 27.52 -23.06
CA ASP A 272 -22.96 28.47 -23.43
C ASP A 272 -23.33 29.98 -23.24
N ALA A 273 -24.30 30.32 -22.40
CA ALA A 273 -24.92 31.66 -22.35
C ALA A 273 -24.09 32.79 -21.68
N PHE A 274 -22.75 32.70 -21.64
CA PHE A 274 -21.91 33.70 -20.93
C PHE A 274 -21.44 34.87 -21.83
N ARG A 275 -22.03 36.06 -21.61
CA ARG A 275 -21.68 37.36 -22.24
C ARG A 275 -20.70 38.17 -21.38
N GLY A 276 -19.40 37.89 -21.47
CA GLY A 276 -18.36 38.63 -20.77
C GLY A 276 -17.01 38.60 -21.49
N ALA A 277 -16.07 39.45 -21.05
CA ALA A 277 -14.70 39.49 -21.58
C ALA A 277 -14.07 38.10 -21.53
N LYS A 278 -13.67 37.57 -22.69
CA LYS A 278 -13.29 36.17 -22.85
C LYS A 278 -11.82 35.98 -22.49
N LYS A 279 -11.52 35.93 -21.20
CA LYS A 279 -10.24 35.40 -20.71
C LYS A 279 -10.30 33.88 -20.71
N TYR A 280 -9.19 33.24 -21.02
CA TYR A 280 -9.05 31.80 -21.11
C TYR A 280 -7.85 31.35 -20.28
N TYR A 281 -7.97 30.23 -19.58
CA TYR A 281 -6.85 29.57 -18.94
C TYR A 281 -6.95 28.06 -19.16
N ALA A 282 -5.81 27.39 -19.13
CA ALA A 282 -5.75 25.94 -19.18
C ALA A 282 -5.48 25.38 -17.78
N LYS A 283 -6.19 24.32 -17.38
CA LYS A 283 -5.67 23.39 -16.38
C LYS A 283 -5.01 22.26 -17.14
N TRP A 284 -3.91 21.74 -16.60
CA TRP A 284 -3.20 20.68 -17.29
C TRP A 284 -2.63 19.69 -16.29
N GLY A 285 -2.19 18.56 -16.82
CA GLY A 285 -1.44 17.56 -16.09
C GLY A 285 -0.78 16.64 -17.08
N PHE A 286 0.00 15.70 -16.57
CA PHE A 286 0.69 14.76 -17.44
C PHE A 286 0.79 13.39 -16.78
N ARG A 287 0.96 12.37 -17.60
CA ARG A 287 1.37 11.03 -17.19
C ARG A 287 2.44 10.53 -18.15
N ARG A 288 3.29 9.64 -17.65
CA ARG A 288 4.31 8.98 -18.46
C ARG A 288 3.93 7.53 -18.64
N VAL A 289 4.10 7.04 -19.86
CA VAL A 289 3.77 5.68 -20.26
C VAL A 289 5.05 5.00 -20.73
N GLY A 290 5.55 4.05 -19.94
CA GLY A 290 6.77 3.32 -20.23
C GLY A 290 7.19 2.35 -19.12
N ALA A 291 8.45 1.93 -19.16
CA ALA A 291 9.02 0.93 -18.24
C ALA A 291 9.62 1.54 -16.95
N ILE A 292 9.85 2.85 -16.92
CA ILE A 292 10.44 3.61 -15.81
C ILE A 292 9.34 4.20 -14.95
N SER A 293 8.31 4.77 -15.58
CA SER A 293 7.21 5.43 -14.88
C SER A 293 5.98 4.54 -14.76
N LYS A 294 5.31 4.60 -13.61
CA LYS A 294 3.92 4.20 -13.50
C LYS A 294 3.07 5.21 -14.28
N ASP A 295 2.01 4.71 -14.91
CA ASP A 295 0.99 5.48 -15.63
C ASP A 295 0.09 6.29 -14.67
N ASN A 296 0.73 7.07 -13.80
CA ASN A 296 0.08 7.90 -12.80
C ASN A 296 -0.07 9.32 -13.34
N TYR A 297 -1.30 9.84 -13.30
CA TYR A 297 -1.58 11.22 -13.67
C TYR A 297 -1.11 12.20 -12.60
N VAL A 298 -0.24 13.12 -12.98
CA VAL A 298 0.25 14.24 -12.18
C VAL A 298 -0.51 15.48 -12.59
N LYS A 299 -1.40 15.95 -11.72
CA LYS A 299 -2.12 17.21 -11.91
C LYS A 299 -1.18 18.40 -11.70
N LYS A 300 -1.26 19.39 -12.58
CA LYS A 300 -0.54 20.66 -12.47
C LYS A 300 -1.49 21.83 -12.20
N ASP A 301 -0.89 22.96 -11.88
CA ASP A 301 -1.62 24.21 -11.69
C ASP A 301 -2.19 24.76 -12.99
N LYS A 302 -3.08 25.74 -12.86
CA LYS A 302 -3.64 26.47 -14.00
C LYS A 302 -2.59 27.41 -14.61
N THR A 303 -2.69 27.63 -15.92
CA THR A 303 -1.90 28.66 -16.61
C THR A 303 -2.36 30.06 -16.21
N PRO A 304 -1.55 31.09 -16.46
CA PRO A 304 -2.03 32.47 -16.54
C PRO A 304 -3.20 32.58 -17.53
N SER A 305 -4.15 33.46 -17.22
CA SER A 305 -5.25 33.76 -18.13
C SER A 305 -4.76 34.61 -19.30
N ILE A 306 -5.21 34.28 -20.51
CA ILE A 306 -4.93 35.01 -21.75
C ILE A 306 -6.23 35.55 -22.36
N THR A 307 -6.12 36.61 -23.13
CA THR A 307 -7.23 37.13 -23.96
C THR A 307 -7.11 36.59 -25.38
N LYS A 308 -8.27 36.33 -26.00
CA LYS A 308 -8.35 36.16 -27.45
C LYS A 308 -8.23 37.49 -28.17
#